data_AF-A0A812A2F1-F1
#
_entry.id   AF-A0A812A2F1-F1
#
_cell.length_a   1.000
_cell.length_b   1.000
_cell.length_c   1.000
_cell.angle_alpha   90.00
_cell.angle_beta   90.00
_cell.angle_gamma   90.00
#
_symmetry.space_group_name_H-M   'P 1'
#
loop_
_entity.id
_entity.type
_entity.pdbx_description
1 polymer ?
#
loop_
_entity_poly.entity_id
_entity_poly.type
_entity_poly.pdbx_seq_one_letter_code
_entity_poly.pdbx_strand_id
1 'polypeptide(L)' 'MIAVDDKDVDTVIKIVEDSARTGSFGDGKIFVSPIDEAYTIRTGEQGL' A
#
# COMPACT_ATOMS: atom_id res chain seq x y z
N MET A 1 -1.22 6.81 3.25
CA MET A 1 -0.05 6.00 2.85
C MET A 1 -0.08 4.76 3.70
N ILE A 2 0.09 3.59 3.08
CA ILE A 2 0.17 2.30 3.74
C ILE A 2 1.43 1.61 3.21
N ALA A 3 2.20 1.00 4.10
CA ALA A 3 3.36 0.18 3.75
C ALA A 3 2.98 -1.28 3.99
N VAL A 4 3.29 -2.15 3.05
CA VAL A 4 3.00 -3.59 3.11
C VAL A 4 4.16 -4.37 2.50
N ASP A 5 4.24 -5.66 2.82
CA ASP A 5 5.17 -6.57 2.15
C ASP A 5 4.89 -6.60 0.64
N ASP A 6 5.95 -6.78 -0.17
CA ASP A 6 5.85 -6.86 -1.64
C ASP A 6 4.84 -7.90 -2.12
N LYS A 7 4.75 -9.03 -1.41
CA LYS A 7 3.81 -10.13 -1.71
C LYS A 7 2.33 -9.72 -1.61
N ASP A 8 2.04 -8.67 -0.85
CA ASP A 8 0.68 -8.24 -0.52
C ASP A 8 0.23 -7.03 -1.35
N VAL A 9 1.14 -6.41 -2.13
CA VAL A 9 0.88 -5.19 -2.93
C VAL A 9 -0.34 -5.35 -3.84
N ASP A 10 -0.40 -6.41 -4.64
CA ASP A 10 -1.49 -6.64 -5.59
C ASP A 10 -2.85 -6.82 -4.88
N THR A 11 -2.84 -7.53 -3.75
CA THR A 11 -4.04 -7.76 -2.94
C THR A 11 -4.57 -6.44 -2.40
N VAL A 12 -3.70 -5.57 -1.88
CA VAL A 12 -4.09 -4.27 -1.32
C VAL A 12 -4.59 -3.33 -2.41
N ILE A 13 -3.93 -3.27 -3.57
CA ILE A 13 -4.39 -2.46 -4.71
C ILE A 13 -5.81 -2.84 -5.09
N LYS A 14 -6.08 -4.15 -5.22
CA LYS A 14 -7.41 -4.65 -5.58
C LYS A 14 -8.47 -4.28 -4.56
N ILE A 15 -8.17 -4.44 -3.26
CA ILE A 15 -9.10 -4.08 -2.18
C ILE A 15 -9.43 -2.59 -2.22
N VAL A 16 -8.43 -1.73 -2.38
CA VAL A 16 -8.63 -0.27 -2.46
C VAL A 16 -9.43 0.10 -3.70
N GLU A 17 -9.10 -0.49 -4.85
CA GLU A 17 -9.82 -0.26 -6.11
C GLU A 17 -11.29 -0.67 -6.00
N ASP A 18 -11.57 -1.88 -5.55
CA ASP A 18 -12.94 -2.40 -5.41
C ASP A 18 -13.76 -1.59 -4.39
N SER A 19 -13.11 -1.04 -3.36
CA SER A 19 -13.78 -0.25 -2.32
C SER A 19 -14.04 1.20 -2.73
N ALA A 20 -13.13 1.79 -3.53
CA ALA A 20 -13.19 3.21 -3.89
C ALA A 20 -13.88 3.47 -5.22
N ARG A 21 -14.00 2.47 -6.10
CA ARG A 21 -14.60 2.61 -7.44
C ARG A 21 -16.09 2.89 -7.34
N THR A 22 -16.51 4.06 -7.79
CA THR A 22 -17.93 4.43 -7.96
C THR A 22 -18.39 4.29 -9.42
N GLY A 23 -17.45 4.16 -10.36
CA GLY A 23 -17.72 4.11 -11.79
C GLY A 23 -17.89 5.50 -12.43
N SER A 24 -17.71 6.57 -11.66
CA SER A 24 -17.77 7.95 -12.13
C SER A 24 -16.38 8.51 -12.39
N PHE A 25 -16.29 9.52 -13.26
CA PHE A 25 -15.04 10.25 -13.43
C PHE A 25 -14.65 10.91 -12.10
N GLY A 26 -13.43 10.66 -11.64
CA GLY A 26 -12.93 11.20 -10.38
C GLY A 26 -12.67 10.18 -9.27
N ASP A 27 -12.87 8.88 -9.51
CA ASP A 27 -12.56 7.80 -8.55
C ASP A 27 -11.10 7.82 -8.04
N GLY A 28 -10.20 8.50 -8.75
CA GLY A 28 -8.85 8.80 -8.29
C GLY A 28 -7.78 7.89 -8.88
N LYS A 29 -6.62 7.83 -8.21
CA LYS A 29 -5.47 7.02 -8.61
C LYS A 29 -4.80 6.42 -7.38
N ILE A 30 -4.29 5.20 -7.52
CA ILE A 30 -3.42 4.56 -6.54
C ILE A 30 -1.98 4.76 -7.04
N PHE A 31 -1.09 5.18 -6.14
CA PHE A 31 0.33 5.31 -6.42
C PHE A 31 1.10 4.31 -5.57
N VAL A 32 2.01 3.58 -6.21
CA VAL A 32 2.90 2.63 -5.54
C VAL A 32 4.30 3.22 -5.59
N SER A 33 4.96 3.26 -4.44
CA SER A 33 6.35 3.68 -4.30
C SER A 33 7.11 2.58 -3.58
N PRO A 34 8.31 2.19 -4.05
CA PRO A 34 9.14 1.26 -3.30
C PRO A 34 9.56 1.88 -1.97
N ILE A 35 9.72 1.01 -0.96
CA ILE A 35 10.35 1.33 0.31
C ILE A 35 11.56 0.41 0.41
N ASP A 36 12.76 0.98 0.37
CA ASP A 36 13.97 0.17 0.39
C ASP A 36 14.22 -0.44 1.78
N GLU A 37 13.93 0.31 2.84
CA GLU A 37 14.16 -0.12 4.22
C GLU A 37 13.08 0.41 5.18
N ALA A 38 12.68 -0.41 6.14
CA ALA A 38 11.78 -0.06 7.24
C ALA A 38 12.38 -0.51 8.57
N TYR A 39 12.17 0.26 9.63
CA TYR A 39 12.70 -0.03 10.96
C TYR A 39 11.66 0.21 12.05
N THR A 40 11.59 -0.72 13.01
CA THR A 40 10.77 -0.56 14.22
C THR A 40 11.55 0.19 15.29
N ILE A 41 11.17 1.44 15.60
CA ILE A 41 11.89 2.30 16.56
C ILE A 41 12.11 1.65 17.94
N ARG A 42 11.11 0.89 18.42
CA ARG A 42 11.17 0.27 19.75
C ARG A 42 12.20 -0.86 19.84
N THR A 43 12.34 -1.66 18.78
CA THR A 43 13.14 -2.89 18.78
C THR A 43 14.43 -2.75 17.97
N GLY A 44 14.49 -1.78 17.06
CA GLY A 44 15.56 -1.65 16.06
C GLY A 44 15.47 -2.67 14.93
N GLU A 45 14.40 -3.48 14.88
CA GLU A 45 14.23 -4.52 13.86
C GLU A 45 14.03 -3.90 12.49
N GLN A 46 14.70 -4.48 11.49
CA GLN A 46 14.56 -4.12 10.08
C GLN A 46 13.48 -4.98 9.43
N GLY A 47 12.65 -4.34 8.60
CA GLY A 47 11.54 -4.98 7.90
C GLY A 47 10.17 -4.48 8.37
N LEU A 48 9.14 -4.98 7.69
CA LEU A 48 7.73 -4.84 8.04
C LEU A 48 7.24 -6.07 8.81
#